data_AF-A0A1F5H7X7-F1
#
_entry.id   AF-A0A1F5H7X7-F1
#
_cell.length_a   1.000
_cell.length_b   1.000
_cell.length_c   1.000
_cell.angle_alpha   90.00
_cell.angle_beta   90.00
_cell.angle_gamma   90.00
#
_symmetry.space_group_name_H-M   'P 1'
#
loop_
_entity.id
_entity.type
_entity.pdbx_description
1 polymer ?
#
loop_
_entity_poly.entity_id
_entity_poly.type
_entity_poly.pdbx_seq_one_letter_code
_entity_poly.pdbx_strand_id
1 'polypeptide(L)'
;MILTISDFVAIWHPLSVGTASALALFLFWRAGRHELLDSEFIFDIAIICGVGAFLGARVFDFVINPGLYQWSVNRLLFFNAYGGFDFYGGLFGAMLFAALYLRSSKVSFWYIFDLAAAPLVFGMALAALFSLNREGLYHFLGYFVIFVILKRLATQKRHVGFFASLYLVSVFLLHLLFVVTKSDAGPKIGPLAYQLLAPFLFFIGGIGSWYILSKNSWRDDAKKFSAICLLVLFRALRMVTSIEETGKFSKSIVFLPFYLLRSIFILLCVVVKEIADGFFDFLGVVGIKR
;
A
#
# COMPACT_ATOMS: atom_id res chain seq x y z
N MET A 1 27.77 25.64 14.76
CA MET A 1 27.49 24.50 13.86
C MET A 1 26.26 24.87 13.07
N ILE A 2 26.42 25.40 11.86
CA ILE A 2 25.29 25.80 11.01
C ILE A 2 24.85 24.51 10.31
N LEU A 3 23.72 23.93 10.74
CA LEU A 3 23.10 22.81 10.04
C LEU A 3 22.85 23.24 8.60
N THR A 4 23.49 22.56 7.65
CA THR A 4 23.25 22.82 6.23
C THR A 4 21.91 22.22 5.83
N ILE A 5 21.31 22.73 4.75
CA ILE A 5 20.05 22.18 4.21
C ILE A 5 20.22 20.69 3.86
N SER A 6 21.42 20.25 3.48
CA SER A 6 21.75 18.82 3.27
C SER A 6 21.70 17.99 4.55
N ASP A 7 22.18 18.50 5.69
CA ASP A 7 22.13 17.79 6.97
C ASP A 7 20.67 17.61 7.43
N PHE A 8 19.85 18.64 7.20
CA PHE A 8 18.42 18.58 7.49
C PHE A 8 17.70 17.52 6.63
N VAL A 9 17.99 17.46 5.33
CA VAL A 9 17.40 16.45 4.42
C VAL A 9 17.85 15.04 4.79
N ALA A 10 19.11 14.85 5.18
CA ALA A 10 19.65 13.56 5.60
C ALA A 10 18.98 13.01 6.88
N ILE A 11 18.57 13.89 7.80
CA ILE A 11 17.87 13.50 9.04
C ILE A 11 16.37 13.34 8.80
N TRP A 12 15.76 14.18 7.96
CA TRP A 12 14.32 14.22 7.74
C TRP A 12 13.79 12.95 7.06
N HIS A 13 14.50 12.43 6.06
CA HIS A 13 14.04 11.29 5.27
C HIS A 13 13.97 9.97 6.07
N PRO A 14 14.97 9.60 6.91
CA PRO A 14 14.84 8.43 7.76
C PRO A 14 13.80 8.61 8.88
N LEU A 15 13.69 9.81 9.44
CA LEU A 15 12.71 10.12 10.49
C LEU A 15 11.27 9.99 9.97
N SER A 16 11.00 10.48 8.76
CA SER A 16 9.68 10.38 8.13
C SER A 16 9.29 8.94 7.81
N VAL A 17 10.22 8.15 7.28
CA VAL A 17 9.96 6.72 7.02
C VAL A 17 9.77 5.96 8.34
N GLY A 18 10.55 6.27 9.38
CA GLY A 18 10.41 5.68 10.71
C GLY A 18 9.06 5.97 11.35
N THR A 19 8.61 7.23 11.32
CA THR A 19 7.30 7.63 11.85
C THR A 19 6.14 7.02 11.07
N ALA A 20 6.21 6.99 9.73
CA ALA A 20 5.22 6.33 8.89
C ALA A 20 5.12 4.82 9.16
N SER A 21 6.28 4.16 9.32
CA SER A 21 6.36 2.73 9.62
C SER A 21 5.81 2.40 11.01
N ALA A 22 6.10 3.25 12.02
CA ALA A 22 5.56 3.09 13.37
C ALA A 22 4.03 3.21 13.39
N LEU A 23 3.46 4.18 12.65
CA LEU A 23 2.01 4.35 12.53
C LEU A 23 1.36 3.19 11.77
N ALA A 24 2.01 2.68 10.72
CA ALA A 24 1.56 1.48 10.02
C ALA A 24 1.56 0.25 10.95
N LEU A 25 2.64 0.04 11.72
CA LEU A 25 2.74 -1.04 12.69
C LEU A 25 1.66 -0.93 13.77
N PHE A 26 1.40 0.27 14.26
CA PHE A 26 0.34 0.52 15.23
C PHE A 26 -1.05 0.16 14.69
N LEU A 27 -1.37 0.54 13.45
CA LEU A 27 -2.62 0.14 12.81
C LEU A 27 -2.70 -1.37 12.58
N PHE A 28 -1.59 -2.01 12.20
CA PHE A 28 -1.51 -3.47 12.05
C PHE A 28 -1.73 -4.19 13.38
N TRP A 29 -1.10 -3.72 14.45
CA TRP A 29 -1.33 -4.19 15.81
C TRP A 29 -2.79 -4.05 16.20
N ARG A 30 -3.39 -2.88 16.04
CA ARG A 30 -4.80 -2.66 16.36
C ARG A 30 -5.72 -3.59 15.58
N ALA A 31 -5.49 -3.73 14.27
CA ALA A 31 -6.26 -4.64 13.43
C ALA A 31 -6.14 -6.10 13.91
N GLY A 32 -4.93 -6.54 14.26
CA GLY A 32 -4.70 -7.88 14.79
C GLY A 32 -5.34 -8.12 16.14
N ARG A 33 -5.37 -7.12 17.02
CA ARG A 33 -6.07 -7.21 18.31
C ARG A 33 -7.59 -7.38 18.13
N HIS A 34 -8.18 -6.70 17.16
CA HIS A 34 -9.60 -6.86 16.82
C HIS A 34 -9.91 -8.28 16.33
N GLU A 35 -8.94 -8.92 15.68
CA GLU A 35 -8.98 -10.29 15.20
C GLU A 35 -8.52 -11.33 16.26
N LEU A 36 -8.37 -10.91 17.53
CA LEU A 36 -7.96 -11.77 18.65
C LEU A 36 -6.55 -12.39 18.50
N LEU A 37 -5.68 -11.76 17.72
CA LEU A 37 -4.27 -12.16 17.64
C LEU A 37 -3.49 -11.64 18.86
N ASP A 38 -2.54 -12.44 19.33
CA ASP A 38 -1.64 -12.06 20.41
C ASP A 38 -0.70 -10.94 19.96
N SER A 39 -0.51 -9.94 20.83
CA SER A 39 0.39 -8.80 20.54
C SER A 39 1.80 -9.28 20.23
N GLU A 40 2.30 -10.28 20.98
CA GLU A 40 3.63 -10.87 20.78
C GLU A 40 3.79 -11.42 19.37
N PHE A 41 2.82 -12.22 18.90
CA PHE A 41 2.80 -12.74 17.54
C PHE A 41 2.79 -11.63 16.47
N ILE A 42 2.03 -10.55 16.69
CA ILE A 42 1.97 -9.42 15.76
C ILE A 42 3.33 -8.69 15.68
N PHE A 43 3.99 -8.48 16.81
CA PHE A 43 5.31 -7.85 16.83
C PHE A 43 6.40 -8.77 16.26
N ASP A 44 6.37 -10.07 16.57
CA ASP A 44 7.29 -11.06 16.02
C ASP A 44 7.23 -11.08 14.50
N ILE A 45 6.03 -11.18 13.92
CA ILE A 45 5.90 -11.19 12.47
C ILE A 45 6.32 -9.85 11.86
N ALA A 46 6.02 -8.72 12.51
CA ALA A 46 6.44 -7.40 12.02
C ALA A 46 7.97 -7.27 11.98
N ILE A 47 8.67 -7.76 13.02
CA ILE A 47 10.13 -7.78 13.08
C ILE A 47 10.70 -8.69 11.98
N ILE A 48 10.14 -9.90 11.82
CA ILE A 48 10.56 -10.85 10.80
C ILE A 48 10.35 -10.29 9.38
N CYS A 49 9.22 -9.65 9.13
CA CYS A 49 8.95 -8.93 7.89
C CYS A 49 9.96 -7.80 7.67
N GLY A 50 10.28 -7.02 8.71
CA GLY A 50 11.29 -5.97 8.65
C GLY A 50 12.67 -6.51 8.26
N VAL A 51 13.14 -7.56 8.95
CA VAL A 51 14.42 -8.23 8.64
C VAL A 51 14.41 -8.78 7.20
N GLY A 52 13.33 -9.45 6.80
CA GLY A 52 13.15 -9.94 5.44
C GLY A 52 13.16 -8.82 4.40
N ALA A 53 12.55 -7.68 4.70
CA ALA A 53 12.54 -6.51 3.83
C ALA A 53 13.93 -5.92 3.65
N PHE A 54 14.68 -5.73 4.74
CA PHE A 54 16.05 -5.22 4.67
C PHE A 54 16.97 -6.14 3.87
N LEU A 55 16.91 -7.45 4.12
CA LEU A 55 17.72 -8.44 3.39
C LEU A 55 17.32 -8.53 1.92
N GLY A 56 16.02 -8.61 1.63
CA GLY A 56 15.50 -8.71 0.26
C GLY A 56 15.82 -7.47 -0.56
N ALA A 57 15.63 -6.27 0.01
CA ALA A 57 15.94 -5.01 -0.66
C ALA A 57 17.42 -4.92 -1.05
N ARG A 58 18.31 -5.46 -0.22
CA ARG A 58 19.75 -5.44 -0.47
C ARG A 58 20.18 -6.44 -1.53
N VAL A 59 19.66 -7.67 -1.46
CA VAL A 59 19.97 -8.72 -2.45
C VAL A 59 19.52 -8.29 -3.84
N PHE A 60 18.33 -7.71 -3.96
CA PHE A 60 17.83 -7.23 -5.25
C PHE A 60 18.63 -6.04 -5.77
N ASP A 61 18.95 -5.06 -4.93
CA ASP A 61 19.78 -3.92 -5.36
C ASP A 61 21.15 -4.37 -5.90
N PHE A 62 21.76 -5.38 -5.27
CA PHE A 62 23.01 -5.98 -5.75
C PHE A 62 22.86 -6.64 -7.13
N VAL A 63 21.75 -7.36 -7.35
CA VAL A 63 21.47 -8.06 -8.62
C VAL A 63 21.15 -7.08 -9.76
N ILE A 64 20.46 -5.99 -9.47
CA ILE A 64 20.03 -5.00 -10.48
C ILE A 64 21.20 -4.09 -10.89
N ASN A 65 22.06 -3.72 -9.93
CA ASN A 65 23.15 -2.77 -10.15
C ASN A 65 24.53 -3.42 -9.92
N PRO A 66 24.89 -4.52 -10.61
CA PRO A 66 26.14 -5.26 -10.34
C PRO A 66 27.40 -4.43 -10.58
N GLY A 67 27.31 -3.41 -11.45
CA GLY A 67 28.39 -2.45 -11.72
C GLY A 67 28.74 -1.55 -10.52
N LEU A 68 27.77 -1.19 -9.67
CA LEU A 68 28.02 -0.42 -8.45
C LEU A 68 28.82 -1.23 -7.42
N TYR A 69 28.57 -2.54 -7.37
CA TYR A 69 29.20 -3.46 -6.42
C TYR A 69 30.47 -4.13 -6.96
N GLN A 70 30.84 -3.87 -8.23
CA GLN A 70 31.99 -4.49 -8.90
C GLN A 70 32.02 -6.03 -8.72
N TRP A 71 30.85 -6.66 -8.68
CA TRP A 71 30.68 -8.11 -8.44
C TRP A 71 31.32 -8.67 -7.15
N SER A 72 31.64 -7.82 -6.17
CA SER A 72 32.27 -8.25 -4.93
C SER A 72 31.25 -8.59 -3.84
N VAL A 73 31.17 -9.86 -3.45
CA VAL A 73 30.31 -10.35 -2.35
C VAL A 73 30.65 -9.67 -1.02
N ASN A 74 31.92 -9.30 -0.79
CA ASN A 74 32.32 -8.57 0.42
C ASN A 74 31.63 -7.21 0.56
N ARG A 75 31.27 -6.56 -0.57
CA ARG A 75 30.58 -5.25 -0.58
C ARG A 75 29.07 -5.35 -0.35
N LEU A 76 28.52 -6.57 -0.41
CA LEU A 76 27.13 -6.85 -0.06
C LEU A 76 26.90 -6.70 1.45
N LEU A 77 27.91 -7.03 2.26
CA LEU A 77 27.85 -7.02 3.72
C LEU A 77 28.18 -5.65 4.35
N PHE A 78 28.90 -4.77 3.64
CA PHE A 78 29.22 -3.42 4.14
C PHE A 78 28.10 -2.43 3.81
N PHE A 79 27.12 -2.32 4.72
CA PHE A 79 25.96 -1.42 4.62
C PHE A 79 26.33 0.06 4.49
N ASN A 80 27.50 0.47 5.00
CA ASN A 80 27.87 1.88 5.15
C ASN A 80 28.54 2.51 3.92
N ALA A 81 29.03 1.68 2.97
CA ALA A 81 29.84 2.15 1.83
C ALA A 81 29.09 2.25 0.50
N TYR A 82 27.95 1.57 0.36
CA TYR A 82 27.18 1.51 -0.88
C TYR A 82 25.70 1.75 -0.58
N GLY A 83 25.24 2.99 -0.80
CA GLY A 83 23.84 3.37 -0.63
C GLY A 83 22.96 2.77 -1.73
N GLY A 84 21.90 2.05 -1.34
CA GLY A 84 20.94 1.46 -2.27
C GLY A 84 20.09 0.37 -1.60
N PHE A 85 18.77 0.56 -1.63
CA PHE A 85 17.78 -0.43 -1.22
C PHE A 85 16.70 -0.51 -2.29
N ASP A 86 16.46 -1.70 -2.83
CA ASP A 86 15.41 -1.90 -3.81
C ASP A 86 14.06 -2.15 -3.12
N PHE A 87 13.06 -1.34 -3.47
CA PHE A 87 11.72 -1.44 -2.87
C PHE A 87 11.04 -2.77 -3.19
N TYR A 88 11.13 -3.23 -4.44
CA TYR A 88 10.49 -4.47 -4.89
C TYR A 88 11.12 -5.71 -4.24
N GLY A 89 12.44 -5.71 -4.11
CA GLY A 89 13.19 -6.71 -3.36
C GLY A 89 12.83 -6.72 -1.88
N GLY A 90 12.61 -5.54 -1.29
CA GLY A 90 12.15 -5.41 0.08
C GLY A 90 10.77 -6.03 0.29
N LEU A 91 9.81 -5.73 -0.58
CA LEU A 91 8.49 -6.35 -0.49
C LEU A 91 8.55 -7.87 -0.68
N PHE A 92 9.31 -8.35 -1.67
CA PHE A 92 9.48 -9.78 -1.90
C PHE A 92 10.11 -10.49 -0.69
N GLY A 93 11.16 -9.89 -0.11
CA GLY A 93 11.83 -10.40 1.08
C GLY A 93 10.90 -10.45 2.30
N ALA A 94 10.11 -9.40 2.53
CA ALA A 94 9.11 -9.38 3.59
C ALA A 94 8.06 -10.50 3.42
N MET A 95 7.52 -10.67 2.21
CA MET A 95 6.55 -11.72 1.90
C MET A 95 7.13 -13.13 2.10
N LEU A 96 8.38 -13.35 1.67
CA LEU A 96 9.06 -14.64 1.82
C LEU A 96 9.29 -14.99 3.29
N PHE A 97 9.83 -14.08 4.09
CA PHE A 97 10.09 -14.30 5.51
C PHE A 97 8.80 -14.47 6.31
N ALA A 98 7.77 -13.67 6.01
CA ALA A 98 6.44 -13.85 6.57
C ALA A 98 5.89 -15.26 6.27
N ALA A 99 6.00 -15.72 5.02
CA ALA A 99 5.54 -17.06 4.64
C ALA A 99 6.30 -18.17 5.38
N LEU A 100 7.61 -18.01 5.62
CA LEU A 100 8.41 -18.97 6.38
C LEU A 100 8.02 -19.03 7.86
N TYR A 101 7.83 -17.87 8.50
CA TYR A 101 7.41 -17.80 9.91
C TYR A 101 5.96 -18.26 10.13
N LEU A 102 5.07 -17.99 9.18
CA LEU A 102 3.68 -18.42 9.28
C LEU A 102 3.51 -19.92 9.07
N ARG A 103 4.44 -20.59 8.37
CA ARG A 103 4.48 -22.05 8.29
C ARG A 103 4.65 -22.70 9.65
N SER A 104 5.49 -22.15 10.53
CA SER A 104 5.64 -22.67 11.90
C SER A 104 4.46 -22.33 12.80
N SER A 105 3.78 -21.22 12.54
CA SER A 105 2.73 -20.68 13.40
C SER A 105 1.31 -21.18 13.10
N LYS A 106 1.12 -22.03 12.07
CA LYS A 106 -0.18 -22.58 11.61
C LYS A 106 -1.25 -21.54 11.23
N VAL A 107 -0.90 -20.25 11.16
CA VAL A 107 -1.78 -19.17 10.70
C VAL A 107 -1.62 -19.00 9.19
N SER A 108 -2.72 -18.76 8.48
CA SER A 108 -2.69 -18.57 7.03
C SER A 108 -1.93 -17.30 6.64
N PHE A 109 -0.97 -17.42 5.72
CA PHE A 109 -0.25 -16.28 5.15
C PHE A 109 -1.19 -15.20 4.59
N TRP A 110 -2.18 -15.63 3.82
CA TRP A 110 -3.13 -14.71 3.18
C TRP A 110 -4.03 -14.00 4.17
N TYR A 111 -4.31 -14.61 5.33
CA TYR A 111 -5.07 -13.97 6.40
C TYR A 111 -4.29 -12.83 7.04
N ILE A 112 -3.01 -13.07 7.36
CA ILE A 112 -2.15 -12.02 7.91
C ILE A 112 -1.86 -10.93 6.87
N PHE A 113 -1.71 -11.30 5.60
CA PHE A 113 -1.49 -10.32 4.55
C PHE A 113 -2.75 -9.47 4.29
N ASP A 114 -3.95 -10.05 4.36
CA ASP A 114 -5.21 -9.28 4.32
C ASP A 114 -5.27 -8.24 5.44
N LEU A 115 -4.89 -8.65 6.64
CA LEU A 115 -4.86 -7.79 7.81
C LEU A 115 -3.83 -6.65 7.67
N ALA A 116 -2.67 -6.94 7.06
CA ALA A 116 -1.60 -5.99 6.84
C ALA A 116 -1.86 -5.04 5.66
N ALA A 117 -2.71 -5.40 4.70
CA ALA A 117 -2.93 -4.65 3.46
C ALA A 117 -3.27 -3.17 3.69
N ALA A 118 -4.28 -2.87 4.52
CA ALA A 118 -4.67 -1.49 4.79
C ALA A 118 -3.60 -0.70 5.58
N PRO A 119 -3.02 -1.24 6.68
CA PRO A 119 -1.89 -0.60 7.37
C PRO A 119 -0.68 -0.31 6.46
N LEU A 120 -0.33 -1.22 5.55
CA LEU A 120 0.80 -1.04 4.62
C LEU A 120 0.57 0.13 3.67
N VAL A 121 -0.62 0.23 3.05
CA VAL A 121 -0.96 1.37 2.17
C VAL A 121 -0.96 2.68 2.95
N PHE A 122 -1.46 2.66 4.18
CA PHE A 122 -1.45 3.85 5.02
C PHE A 122 -0.02 4.32 5.33
N GLY A 123 0.88 3.40 5.67
CA GLY A 123 2.31 3.69 5.85
C GLY A 123 2.93 4.30 4.60
N MET A 124 2.66 3.74 3.42
CA MET A 124 3.15 4.28 2.15
C MET A 124 2.58 5.68 1.85
N ALA A 125 1.30 5.91 2.15
CA ALA A 125 0.68 7.22 2.01
C ALA A 125 1.38 8.25 2.91
N LEU A 126 1.58 7.94 4.19
CA LEU A 126 2.27 8.83 5.13
C LEU A 126 3.72 9.10 4.73
N ALA A 127 4.46 8.07 4.32
CA ALA A 127 5.83 8.23 3.83
C ALA A 127 5.88 9.17 2.61
N ALA A 128 4.93 9.02 1.68
CA ALA A 128 4.80 9.91 0.52
C ALA A 128 4.35 11.33 0.87
N LEU A 129 3.55 11.50 1.93
CA LEU A 129 3.17 12.84 2.42
C LEU A 129 4.38 13.57 3.02
N PHE A 130 5.18 12.86 3.82
CA PHE A 130 6.34 13.43 4.49
C PHE A 130 7.53 13.71 3.58
N SER A 131 7.53 13.24 2.33
CA SER A 131 8.56 13.61 1.36
C SER A 131 8.46 15.08 0.89
N LEU A 132 7.34 15.77 1.21
CA LEU A 132 7.15 17.22 1.02
C LEU A 132 7.50 17.74 -0.39
N ASN A 133 7.34 16.89 -1.41
CA ASN A 133 7.58 17.22 -2.80
C ASN A 133 6.31 16.97 -3.64
N ARG A 134 6.23 17.60 -4.82
CA ARG A 134 5.05 17.48 -5.71
C ARG A 134 4.76 16.01 -6.06
N GLU A 135 5.81 15.24 -6.33
CA GLU A 135 5.69 13.82 -6.64
C GLU A 135 5.12 13.02 -5.46
N GLY A 136 5.60 13.28 -4.25
CA GLY A 136 5.09 12.67 -3.02
C GLY A 136 3.63 12.97 -2.78
N LEU A 137 3.17 14.18 -3.10
CA LEU A 137 1.74 14.52 -3.01
C LEU A 137 0.88 13.66 -3.96
N TYR A 138 1.32 13.39 -5.19
CA TYR A 138 0.58 12.51 -6.09
C TYR A 138 0.56 11.06 -5.60
N HIS A 139 1.68 10.57 -5.06
CA HIS A 139 1.75 9.23 -4.45
C HIS A 139 0.86 9.14 -3.20
N PHE A 140 0.91 10.15 -2.33
CA PHE A 140 0.05 10.26 -1.16
C PHE A 140 -1.42 10.18 -1.54
N LEU A 141 -1.87 10.98 -2.52
CA LEU A 141 -3.25 10.96 -2.97
C LEU A 141 -3.65 9.59 -3.52
N GLY A 142 -2.80 8.96 -4.33
CA GLY A 142 -3.05 7.63 -4.87
C GLY A 142 -3.16 6.56 -3.77
N TYR A 143 -2.18 6.47 -2.87
CA TYR A 143 -2.22 5.51 -1.77
C TYR A 143 -3.36 5.81 -0.80
N PHE A 144 -3.66 7.08 -0.52
CA PHE A 144 -4.77 7.45 0.36
C PHE A 144 -6.12 7.01 -0.22
N VAL A 145 -6.34 7.16 -1.53
CA VAL A 145 -7.55 6.63 -2.19
C VAL A 145 -7.63 5.12 -2.07
N ILE A 146 -6.52 4.38 -2.28
CA ILE A 146 -6.48 2.93 -2.11
C ILE A 146 -6.80 2.54 -0.66
N PHE A 147 -6.22 3.21 0.33
CA PHE A 147 -6.50 2.99 1.75
C PHE A 147 -7.99 3.19 2.07
N VAL A 148 -8.60 4.26 1.55
CA VAL A 148 -10.03 4.53 1.73
C VAL A 148 -10.91 3.44 1.12
N ILE A 149 -10.56 2.96 -0.08
CA ILE A 149 -11.25 1.84 -0.73
C ILE A 149 -11.17 0.58 0.14
N LEU A 150 -9.97 0.23 0.62
CA LEU A 150 -9.75 -0.93 1.49
C LEU A 150 -10.59 -0.81 2.78
N LYS A 151 -10.55 0.33 3.47
CA LYS A 151 -11.32 0.56 4.71
C LYS A 151 -12.83 0.50 4.47
N ARG A 152 -13.32 1.01 3.33
CA ARG A 152 -14.74 0.94 2.98
C ARG A 152 -15.19 -0.49 2.72
N LEU A 153 -14.33 -1.29 2.09
CA LEU A 153 -14.58 -2.70 1.79
C LEU A 153 -14.40 -3.63 3.00
N ALA A 154 -13.70 -3.19 4.06
CA ALA A 154 -13.49 -3.95 5.30
C ALA A 154 -14.80 -4.44 5.96
N THR A 155 -15.91 -3.73 5.73
CA THR A 155 -17.24 -4.10 6.26
C THR A 155 -17.90 -5.28 5.53
N GLN A 156 -17.35 -5.72 4.40
CA GLN A 156 -17.92 -6.79 3.58
C GLN A 156 -17.16 -8.10 3.75
N LYS A 157 -17.87 -9.19 4.05
CA LYS A 157 -17.28 -10.54 4.09
C LYS A 157 -16.85 -10.95 2.67
N ARG A 158 -15.58 -11.34 2.52
CA ARG A 158 -14.97 -11.76 1.25
C ARG A 158 -14.13 -13.03 1.46
N HIS A 159 -13.57 -13.57 0.37
CA HIS A 159 -12.66 -14.71 0.45
C HIS A 159 -11.33 -14.29 1.10
N VAL A 160 -10.60 -15.28 1.61
CA VAL A 160 -9.25 -15.07 2.17
C VAL A 160 -8.31 -14.55 1.08
N GLY A 161 -7.44 -13.61 1.41
CA GLY A 161 -6.50 -12.94 0.52
C GLY A 161 -7.13 -11.85 -0.36
N PHE A 162 -8.39 -11.48 -0.15
CA PHE A 162 -9.06 -10.45 -0.94
C PHE A 162 -8.38 -9.07 -0.83
N PHE A 163 -8.06 -8.64 0.40
CA PHE A 163 -7.43 -7.34 0.64
C PHE A 163 -5.96 -7.35 0.19
N ALA A 164 -5.26 -8.48 0.38
CA ALA A 164 -3.91 -8.69 -0.11
C ALA A 164 -3.82 -8.62 -1.64
N SER A 165 -4.72 -9.31 -2.36
CA SER A 165 -4.77 -9.23 -3.82
C SER A 165 -5.15 -7.83 -4.30
N LEU A 166 -6.13 -7.18 -3.65
CA LEU A 166 -6.53 -5.81 -3.97
C LEU A 166 -5.39 -4.81 -3.76
N TYR A 167 -4.62 -4.99 -2.69
CA TYR A 167 -3.40 -4.24 -2.40
C TYR A 167 -2.40 -4.38 -3.54
N LEU A 168 -2.01 -5.62 -3.88
CA LEU A 168 -1.04 -5.89 -4.94
C LEU A 168 -1.50 -5.27 -6.27
N VAL A 169 -2.75 -5.50 -6.67
CA VAL A 169 -3.26 -4.96 -7.94
C VAL A 169 -3.27 -3.43 -7.93
N SER A 170 -3.81 -2.79 -6.88
CA SER A 170 -4.02 -1.34 -6.87
C SER A 170 -2.72 -0.55 -6.72
N VAL A 171 -1.84 -0.99 -5.81
CA VAL A 171 -0.56 -0.32 -5.55
C VAL A 171 0.35 -0.44 -6.76
N PHE A 172 0.48 -1.63 -7.35
CA PHE A 172 1.37 -1.82 -8.48
C PHE A 172 0.83 -1.24 -9.79
N LEU A 173 -0.50 -1.15 -9.96
CA LEU A 173 -1.09 -0.38 -11.04
C LEU A 173 -0.77 1.11 -10.92
N LEU A 174 -0.85 1.67 -9.71
CA LEU A 174 -0.50 3.07 -9.43
C LEU A 174 0.99 3.33 -9.73
N HIS A 175 1.89 2.43 -9.32
CA HIS A 175 3.31 2.52 -9.67
C HIS A 175 3.54 2.48 -11.18
N LEU A 176 2.91 1.54 -11.90
CA LEU A 176 3.03 1.46 -13.37
C LEU A 176 2.56 2.76 -14.04
N LEU A 177 1.44 3.33 -13.59
CA LEU A 177 0.94 4.60 -14.10
C LEU A 177 1.97 5.72 -13.90
N PHE A 178 2.58 5.83 -12.72
CA PHE A 178 3.60 6.85 -12.46
C PHE A 178 4.86 6.66 -13.31
N VAL A 179 5.36 5.43 -13.45
CA VAL A 179 6.53 5.13 -14.28
C VAL A 179 6.29 5.54 -15.74
N VAL A 180 5.10 5.28 -16.27
CA VAL A 180 4.73 5.68 -17.65
C VAL A 180 4.62 7.20 -17.78
N THR A 181 4.01 7.89 -16.81
CA THR A 181 3.83 9.36 -16.87
C THR A 181 5.12 10.17 -16.67
N LYS A 182 6.16 9.58 -16.07
CA LYS A 182 7.40 10.27 -15.67
C LYS A 182 8.57 10.06 -16.64
N SER A 183 8.37 9.34 -17.75
CA SER A 183 9.44 9.04 -18.72
C SER A 183 9.80 10.25 -19.61
N ASP A 184 10.26 11.35 -18.99
CA ASP A 184 10.91 12.49 -19.66
C ASP A 184 12.45 12.38 -19.66
N ALA A 185 13.02 11.38 -18.97
CA ALA A 185 14.46 11.11 -19.01
C ALA A 185 14.75 9.98 -20.02
N GLY A 186 15.54 10.30 -21.04
CA GLY A 186 15.89 9.41 -22.14
C GLY A 186 16.32 7.99 -21.70
N PRO A 187 16.07 6.98 -22.54
CA PRO A 187 16.13 5.58 -22.15
C PRO A 187 17.57 5.12 -21.87
N LYS A 188 17.89 4.86 -20.60
CA LYS A 188 18.83 3.77 -20.28
C LYS A 188 18.00 2.49 -20.24
N ILE A 189 18.15 1.67 -21.27
CA ILE A 189 17.33 0.47 -21.54
C ILE A 189 17.37 -0.55 -20.38
N GLY A 190 18.41 -0.56 -19.55
CA GLY A 190 18.54 -1.45 -18.39
C GLY A 190 17.63 -1.10 -17.19
N PRO A 191 17.82 0.06 -16.53
CA PRO A 191 17.03 0.44 -15.36
C PRO A 191 15.53 0.59 -15.62
N LEU A 192 15.16 1.07 -16.82
CA LEU A 192 13.75 1.25 -17.21
C LEU A 192 13.01 -0.09 -17.33
N ALA A 193 13.68 -1.11 -17.89
CA ALA A 193 13.10 -2.45 -18.02
C ALA A 193 12.78 -3.06 -16.65
N TYR A 194 13.69 -2.94 -15.68
CA TYR A 194 13.42 -3.42 -14.31
C TYR A 194 12.27 -2.65 -13.64
N GLN A 195 12.26 -1.31 -13.77
CA GLN A 195 11.24 -0.45 -13.19
C GLN A 195 9.83 -0.69 -13.75
N LEU A 196 9.70 -1.27 -14.95
CA LEU A 196 8.43 -1.70 -15.52
C LEU A 196 8.12 -3.17 -15.20
N LEU A 197 9.13 -4.05 -15.28
CA LEU A 197 8.95 -5.49 -15.10
C LEU A 197 8.61 -5.87 -13.67
N ALA A 198 9.31 -5.31 -12.68
CA ALA A 198 9.05 -5.61 -11.27
C ALA A 198 7.59 -5.31 -10.83
N PRO A 199 7.04 -4.09 -11.02
CA PRO A 199 5.65 -3.82 -10.65
C PRO A 199 4.66 -4.64 -11.50
N PHE A 200 4.97 -4.91 -12.77
CA PHE A 200 4.13 -5.75 -13.61
C PHE A 200 4.02 -7.20 -13.10
N LEU A 201 5.13 -7.78 -12.61
CA LEU A 201 5.12 -9.11 -12.00
C LEU A 201 4.25 -9.16 -10.74
N PHE A 202 4.36 -8.17 -9.85
CA PHE A 202 3.49 -8.11 -8.66
C PHE A 202 2.03 -7.84 -9.02
N PHE A 203 1.76 -7.05 -10.05
CA PHE A 203 0.41 -6.83 -10.57
C PHE A 203 -0.22 -8.14 -11.06
N ILE A 204 0.50 -8.91 -11.89
CA ILE A 204 0.05 -10.24 -12.34
C ILE A 204 -0.11 -11.18 -11.15
N GLY A 205 0.81 -11.17 -10.19
CA GLY A 205 0.70 -11.97 -8.96
C GLY A 205 -0.53 -11.62 -8.13
N GLY A 206 -0.91 -10.33 -8.07
CA GLY A 206 -2.14 -9.85 -7.46
C GLY A 206 -3.39 -10.40 -8.15
N ILE A 207 -3.44 -10.36 -9.49
CA ILE A 207 -4.55 -10.93 -10.28
C ILE A 207 -4.60 -12.46 -10.12
N GLY A 208 -3.45 -13.13 -10.19
CA GLY A 208 -3.35 -14.58 -10.04
C GLY A 208 -3.84 -15.05 -8.68
N SER A 209 -3.35 -14.41 -7.60
CA SER A 209 -3.82 -14.71 -6.23
C SER A 209 -5.31 -14.47 -6.06
N TRP A 210 -5.87 -13.42 -6.67
CA TRP A 210 -7.30 -13.15 -6.65
C TRP A 210 -8.11 -14.32 -7.21
N TYR A 211 -7.78 -14.79 -8.41
CA TYR A 211 -8.53 -15.89 -9.05
C TYR A 211 -8.32 -17.23 -8.35
N ILE A 212 -7.10 -17.52 -7.88
CA ILE A 212 -6.80 -18.75 -7.15
C ILE A 212 -7.58 -18.81 -5.83
N LEU A 213 -7.63 -17.71 -5.08
CA LEU A 213 -8.24 -17.67 -3.75
C LEU A 213 -9.76 -17.47 -3.79
N SER A 214 -10.28 -16.72 -4.76
CA SER A 214 -11.72 -16.55 -4.95
C SER A 214 -12.39 -17.81 -5.50
N LYS A 215 -11.63 -18.70 -6.15
CA LYS A 215 -12.13 -19.83 -6.97
C LYS A 215 -13.12 -19.40 -8.05
N ASN A 216 -13.19 -18.11 -8.37
CA ASN A 216 -14.06 -17.59 -9.40
C ASN A 216 -13.45 -17.78 -10.78
N SER A 217 -14.31 -18.00 -11.77
CA SER A 217 -13.92 -17.97 -13.18
C SER A 217 -13.81 -16.53 -13.67
N TRP A 218 -12.82 -16.25 -14.50
CA TRP A 218 -12.71 -14.98 -15.23
C TRP A 218 -13.98 -14.66 -16.04
N ARG A 219 -14.73 -15.70 -16.46
CA ARG A 219 -15.98 -15.53 -17.20
C ARG A 219 -17.09 -14.92 -16.33
N ASP A 220 -17.12 -15.23 -15.05
CA ASP A 220 -18.14 -14.69 -14.15
C ASP A 220 -17.88 -13.23 -13.82
N ASP A 221 -16.61 -12.85 -13.69
CA ASP A 221 -16.22 -11.45 -13.53
C ASP A 221 -16.41 -10.66 -14.82
N ALA A 222 -16.16 -11.25 -16.00
CA ALA A 222 -16.49 -10.65 -17.29
C ALA A 222 -18.00 -10.39 -17.43
N LYS A 223 -18.86 -11.31 -16.98
CA LYS A 223 -20.32 -11.12 -16.95
C LYS A 223 -20.74 -9.98 -16.01
N LYS A 224 -20.17 -9.92 -14.80
CA LYS A 224 -20.44 -8.81 -13.86
C LYS A 224 -20.00 -7.48 -14.44
N PHE A 225 -18.83 -7.44 -15.07
CA PHE A 225 -18.33 -6.26 -15.76
C PHE A 225 -19.26 -5.84 -16.89
N SER A 226 -19.68 -6.76 -17.76
CA SER A 226 -20.64 -6.45 -18.83
C SER A 226 -21.98 -5.97 -18.29
N ALA A 227 -22.45 -6.52 -17.16
CA ALA A 227 -23.67 -6.05 -16.51
C ALA A 227 -23.51 -4.62 -15.98
N ILE A 228 -22.37 -4.28 -15.38
CA ILE A 228 -22.06 -2.91 -14.94
C ILE A 228 -22.00 -1.96 -16.14
N CYS A 229 -21.32 -2.34 -17.23
CA CYS A 229 -21.27 -1.54 -18.46
C CYS A 229 -22.66 -1.29 -19.03
N LEU A 230 -23.50 -2.33 -19.10
CA LEU A 230 -24.90 -2.21 -19.53
C LEU A 230 -25.70 -1.30 -18.59
N LEU A 231 -25.53 -1.43 -17.27
CA LEU A 231 -26.20 -0.56 -16.30
C LEU A 231 -25.78 0.90 -16.45
N VAL A 232 -24.49 1.17 -16.64
CA VAL A 232 -23.97 2.52 -16.90
C VAL A 232 -24.55 3.07 -18.20
N LEU A 233 -24.57 2.26 -19.26
CA LEU A 233 -25.13 2.63 -20.56
C LEU A 233 -26.64 2.95 -20.45
N PHE A 234 -27.42 2.08 -19.81
CA PHE A 234 -28.85 2.32 -19.60
C PHE A 234 -29.10 3.55 -18.74
N ARG A 235 -28.28 3.77 -17.71
CA ARG A 235 -28.37 4.97 -16.89
C ARG A 235 -28.04 6.23 -17.67
N ALA A 236 -27.04 6.20 -18.54
CA ALA A 236 -26.71 7.33 -19.42
C ALA A 236 -27.84 7.61 -20.43
N LEU A 237 -28.39 6.58 -21.06
CA LEU A 237 -29.56 6.71 -21.94
C LEU A 237 -30.76 7.30 -21.19
N ARG A 238 -31.02 6.83 -19.97
CA ARG A 238 -32.09 7.33 -19.12
C ARG A 238 -31.92 8.81 -18.75
N MET A 239 -30.69 9.23 -18.44
CA MET A 239 -30.36 10.64 -18.25
C MET A 239 -30.71 11.46 -19.49
N VAL A 240 -30.32 11.04 -20.70
CA VAL A 240 -30.63 11.77 -21.95
C VAL A 240 -32.15 11.90 -22.18
N THR A 241 -32.93 10.89 -21.82
CA THR A 241 -34.39 10.88 -22.03
C THR A 241 -35.21 11.57 -20.94
N SER A 242 -34.67 11.75 -19.73
CA SER A 242 -35.42 12.28 -18.58
C SER A 242 -34.82 13.59 -18.05
N ILE A 243 -35.62 14.65 -18.12
CA ILE A 243 -35.28 15.98 -17.58
C ILE A 243 -35.10 15.92 -16.05
N GLU A 244 -35.86 15.06 -15.35
CA GLU A 244 -35.77 14.91 -13.89
C GLU A 244 -34.46 14.23 -13.47
N GLU A 245 -34.03 13.17 -14.15
CA GLU A 245 -32.75 12.51 -13.87
C GLU A 245 -31.57 13.42 -14.24
N THR A 246 -31.66 14.15 -15.35
CA THR A 246 -30.65 15.16 -15.74
C THR A 246 -30.54 16.26 -14.69
N GLY A 247 -31.65 16.73 -14.14
CA GLY A 247 -31.65 17.73 -13.06
C GLY A 247 -30.97 17.22 -11.78
N LYS A 248 -31.21 15.97 -11.38
CA LYS A 248 -30.53 15.33 -10.23
C LYS A 248 -29.03 15.15 -10.48
N PHE A 249 -28.65 14.75 -11.69
CA PHE A 249 -27.24 14.58 -12.07
C PHE A 249 -26.50 15.93 -12.15
N SER A 250 -27.11 16.94 -12.76
CA SER A 250 -26.56 18.30 -12.82
C SER A 250 -26.33 18.87 -11.42
N LYS A 251 -27.31 18.75 -10.50
CA LYS A 251 -27.11 19.11 -9.08
C LYS A 251 -25.94 18.36 -8.47
N SER A 252 -25.80 17.06 -8.74
CA SER A 252 -24.69 16.26 -8.21
C SER A 252 -23.32 16.72 -8.73
N ILE A 253 -23.23 17.16 -9.99
CA ILE A 253 -22.00 17.75 -10.56
C ILE A 253 -21.71 19.12 -9.94
N VAL A 254 -22.71 20.00 -9.86
CA VAL A 254 -22.56 21.35 -9.30
C VAL A 254 -22.13 21.29 -7.83
N PHE A 255 -22.67 20.35 -7.06
CA PHE A 255 -22.31 20.13 -5.66
C PHE A 255 -21.15 19.14 -5.48
N LEU A 256 -20.54 18.64 -6.54
CA LEU A 256 -19.40 17.72 -6.47
C LEU A 256 -18.25 18.25 -5.59
N PRO A 257 -17.86 19.54 -5.67
CA PRO A 257 -16.80 20.08 -4.80
C PRO A 257 -17.19 20.01 -3.32
N PHE A 258 -18.45 20.31 -3.01
CA PHE A 258 -18.98 20.24 -1.64
C PHE A 258 -19.05 18.79 -1.12
N TYR A 259 -19.51 17.84 -1.94
CA TYR A 259 -19.54 16.42 -1.56
C TYR A 259 -18.13 15.85 -1.39
N LEU A 260 -17.16 16.26 -2.21
CA LEU A 260 -15.76 15.88 -2.06
C LEU A 260 -15.19 16.42 -0.74
N LEU A 261 -15.37 17.71 -0.46
CA LEU A 261 -14.97 18.31 0.81
C LEU A 261 -15.61 17.60 2.02
N ARG A 262 -16.91 17.34 1.97
CA ARG A 262 -17.63 16.64 3.03
C ARG A 262 -17.12 15.22 3.22
N SER A 263 -16.84 14.49 2.14
CA SER A 263 -16.30 13.13 2.24
C SER A 263 -14.87 13.13 2.79
N ILE A 264 -14.00 14.06 2.36
CA ILE A 264 -12.66 14.25 2.93
C ILE A 264 -12.76 14.57 4.42
N PHE A 265 -13.66 15.46 4.84
CA PHE A 265 -13.84 15.81 6.25
C PHE A 265 -14.28 14.61 7.09
N ILE A 266 -15.30 13.86 6.64
CA ILE A 266 -15.76 12.64 7.33
C ILE A 266 -14.62 11.62 7.43
N LEU A 267 -13.83 11.46 6.36
CA LEU A 267 -12.68 10.55 6.34
C LEU A 267 -11.62 10.99 7.34
N LEU A 268 -11.31 12.29 7.39
CA LEU A 268 -10.35 12.84 8.34
C LEU A 268 -10.82 12.61 9.78
N CYS A 269 -12.10 12.83 10.07
CA CYS A 269 -12.68 12.49 11.38
C CYS A 269 -12.57 10.99 11.70
N VAL A 270 -12.81 10.11 10.73
CA VAL A 270 -12.69 8.65 10.91
C VAL A 270 -11.25 8.24 11.15
N VAL A 271 -10.28 8.83 10.44
CA VAL A 271 -8.85 8.56 10.65
C VAL A 271 -8.39 9.08 12.02
N VAL A 272 -8.78 10.30 12.39
CA VAL A 272 -8.45 10.88 13.70
C VAL A 272 -9.05 10.05 14.83
N LYS A 273 -10.32 9.62 14.69
CA LYS A 273 -10.96 8.74 15.67
C LYS A 273 -10.23 7.40 15.76
N GLU A 274 -9.79 6.83 14.64
CA GLU A 274 -8.99 5.60 14.66
C GLU A 274 -7.65 5.79 15.37
N ILE A 275 -6.98 6.92 15.18
CA ILE A 275 -5.72 7.18 15.88
C ILE A 275 -5.99 7.37 17.38
N ALA A 276 -7.03 8.13 17.74
CA ALA A 276 -7.40 8.40 19.13
C ALA A 276 -7.82 7.14 19.89
N ASP A 277 -8.75 6.35 19.33
CA ASP A 277 -9.23 5.13 19.97
C ASP A 277 -8.07 4.13 20.16
N GLY A 278 -7.19 3.98 19.17
CA GLY A 278 -6.03 3.10 19.32
C GLY A 278 -5.05 3.59 20.38
N PHE A 279 -4.90 4.92 20.53
CA PHE A 279 -4.02 5.50 21.53
C PHE A 279 -4.56 5.24 22.94
N PHE A 280 -5.88 5.33 23.14
CA PHE A 280 -6.51 4.98 24.41
C PHE A 280 -6.42 3.48 24.72
N ASP A 281 -6.59 2.62 23.71
CA ASP A 281 -6.39 1.17 23.86
C ASP A 281 -4.94 0.86 24.28
N PHE A 282 -3.97 1.55 23.68
CA PHE A 282 -2.55 1.43 24.02
C PHE A 282 -2.26 1.86 25.46
N LEU A 283 -2.79 3.01 25.91
CA LEU A 283 -2.65 3.47 27.30
C LEU A 283 -3.22 2.46 28.30
N GLY A 284 -4.34 1.82 27.95
CA GLY A 284 -4.95 0.75 28.74
C GLY A 284 -4.03 -0.46 28.92
N VAL A 285 -3.28 -0.84 27.88
CA VAL A 285 -2.28 -1.93 27.92
C VAL A 285 -1.06 -1.55 28.75
N VAL A 286 -0.61 -0.29 28.68
CA VAL A 286 0.54 0.22 29.46
C VAL A 286 0.18 0.45 30.95
N GLY A 287 -1.07 0.20 31.35
CA GLY A 287 -1.52 0.32 32.74
C GLY A 287 -1.82 1.76 33.17
N ILE A 288 -1.81 2.72 32.25
CA ILE A 288 -2.25 4.09 32.48
C ILE A 288 -3.78 4.09 32.33
N LYS A 289 -4.48 3.72 33.41
CA LYS A 289 -5.94 3.87 33.49
C LYS A 289 -6.30 5.34 33.63
N ARG A 290 -7.42 5.72 33.00
CA ARG A 290 -8.06 7.04 33.07
C ARG A 290 -8.14 7.59 34.48
#